data_AF-A0A559NQ31-F1
#
_entry.id   AF-A0A559NQ31-F1
#
_cell.length_a   1.000
_cell.length_b   1.000
_cell.length_c   1.000
_cell.angle_alpha   90.00
_cell.angle_beta   90.00
_cell.angle_gamma   90.00
#
_symmetry.space_group_name_H-M   'P 1'
#
loop_
_entity.id
_entity.type
_entity.pdbx_description
1 polymer ?
#
loop_
_entity_poly.entity_id
_entity_poly.type
_entity_poly.pdbx_seq_one_letter_code
_entity_poly.pdbx_strand_id
1 'polypeptide(L)'
;MKVYVNCPKCKNELGYSTNANTRVEFAMQDGENKKLTCKNCGRTTDFHVDELNAKESHLAKIGAGLIFFIGTPLMFLFVSPIFTGSRNHYVIFIVGGFLLVPVVAYGIIKKQDQVRVSSFNRKKLKGRIHNI
;
A
#
# COMPACT_ATOMS: atom_id res chain seq x y z
N MET A 1 5.39 -3.74 -2.67
CA MET A 1 4.36 -3.13 -3.53
C MET A 1 4.13 -3.98 -4.78
N LYS A 2 3.02 -3.77 -5.50
CA LYS A 2 2.79 -4.42 -6.79
C LYS A 2 3.07 -3.42 -7.91
N VAL A 3 4.01 -3.76 -8.79
CA VAL A 3 4.30 -3.03 -10.02
C VAL A 3 3.66 -3.74 -11.20
N TYR A 4 3.38 -3.01 -12.26
CA TYR A 4 2.74 -3.54 -13.45
C TYR A 4 3.20 -2.79 -14.71
N VAL A 5 3.06 -3.48 -15.84
CA VAL A 5 3.23 -2.92 -17.19
C VAL A 5 2.24 -3.58 -18.13
N ASN A 6 1.83 -2.88 -19.18
CA ASN A 6 0.94 -3.47 -20.18
C ASN A 6 1.77 -4.21 -21.23
N CYS A 7 1.36 -5.42 -21.58
CA CYS A 7 2.00 -6.16 -22.66
C CYS A 7 1.88 -5.39 -23.98
N PRO A 8 2.96 -5.18 -24.74
CA PRO A 8 2.91 -4.43 -25.99
C PRO A 8 2.08 -5.12 -27.09
N LYS A 9 1.88 -6.44 -27.00
CA LYS A 9 1.12 -7.22 -27.99
C LYS A 9 -0.39 -7.26 -27.70
N CYS A 10 -0.77 -7.64 -26.48
CA CYS A 10 -2.17 -7.90 -26.12
C CYS A 10 -2.75 -6.92 -25.09
N LYS A 11 -1.99 -5.91 -24.68
CA LYS A 11 -2.36 -4.90 -23.67
C LYS A 11 -2.72 -5.45 -22.29
N ASN A 12 -2.54 -6.75 -22.05
CA ASN A 12 -2.82 -7.38 -20.78
C ASN A 12 -1.85 -6.87 -19.69
N GLU A 13 -2.36 -6.67 -18.46
CA GLU A 13 -1.57 -6.23 -17.32
C GLU A 13 -0.60 -7.34 -16.88
N LEU A 14 0.69 -7.03 -16.86
CA LEU A 14 1.77 -7.88 -16.38
C LEU A 14 2.18 -7.37 -15.00
N GLY A 15 1.68 -8.00 -13.95
CA GLY A 15 1.99 -7.63 -12.57
C GLY A 15 3.19 -8.38 -12.00
N TYR A 16 4.04 -7.67 -11.28
CA TYR A 16 5.15 -8.22 -10.49
C TYR A 16 5.09 -7.67 -9.05
N SER A 17 5.35 -8.53 -8.07
CA SER A 17 5.42 -8.12 -6.66
C SER A 17 6.87 -7.91 -6.27
N THR A 18 7.16 -6.78 -5.65
CA THR A 18 8.51 -6.39 -5.21
C THR A 18 8.46 -5.84 -3.79
N ASN A 19 9.55 -5.98 -3.05
CA ASN A 19 9.68 -5.40 -1.71
C ASN A 19 10.23 -3.96 -1.74
N ALA A 20 10.73 -3.50 -2.88
CA ALA A 20 11.18 -2.14 -3.06
C ALA A 20 10.06 -1.12 -2.73
N ASN A 21 10.45 0.05 -2.24
CA ASN A 21 9.56 1.18 -1.99
C ASN A 21 9.71 2.28 -3.04
N THR A 22 10.85 2.33 -3.73
CA THR A 22 11.14 3.33 -4.76
C THR A 22 11.66 2.70 -6.04
N ARG A 23 11.61 3.47 -7.14
CA ARG A 23 12.11 3.02 -8.44
C ARG A 23 13.63 2.76 -8.43
N VAL A 24 14.37 3.55 -7.67
CA VAL A 24 15.83 3.38 -7.48
C VAL A 24 16.11 2.09 -6.72
N GLU A 25 15.42 1.87 -5.61
CA GLU A 25 15.56 0.65 -4.82
C GLU A 25 15.18 -0.60 -5.63
N PHE A 26 14.16 -0.49 -6.49
CA PHE A 26 13.83 -1.55 -7.45
C PHE A 26 14.98 -1.84 -8.40
N ALA A 27 15.58 -0.82 -9.02
CA ALA A 27 16.73 -1.03 -9.91
C ALA A 27 17.95 -1.60 -9.17
N MET A 28 18.15 -1.27 -7.90
CA MET A 28 19.21 -1.84 -7.08
C MET A 28 18.96 -3.32 -6.72
N GLN A 29 17.72 -3.71 -6.48
CA GLN A 29 17.35 -5.08 -6.08
C GLN A 29 17.17 -6.02 -7.28
N ASP A 30 16.49 -5.54 -8.32
CA ASP A 30 16.01 -6.34 -9.45
C ASP A 30 16.74 -6.04 -10.77
N GLY A 31 17.62 -5.02 -10.80
CA GLY A 31 18.29 -4.52 -12.00
C GLY A 31 17.48 -3.45 -12.75
N GLU A 32 18.13 -2.76 -13.69
CA GLU A 32 17.52 -1.68 -14.50
C GLU A 32 16.53 -2.19 -15.56
N ASN A 33 16.63 -3.47 -15.90
CA ASN A 33 15.79 -4.14 -16.87
C ASN A 33 15.19 -5.40 -16.24
N LYS A 34 13.89 -5.60 -16.45
CA LYS A 34 13.15 -6.76 -15.96
C LYS A 34 12.49 -7.48 -17.11
N LYS A 35 12.90 -8.73 -17.32
CA LYS A 35 12.23 -9.66 -18.23
C LYS A 35 10.92 -10.14 -17.63
N LEU A 36 9.82 -9.88 -18.33
CA LEU A 36 8.49 -10.35 -17.94
C LEU A 36 7.86 -11.12 -19.10
N THR A 37 7.31 -12.29 -18.79
CA THR A 37 6.58 -13.13 -19.75
C THR A 37 5.09 -12.91 -19.61
N CYS A 38 4.43 -12.59 -20.72
CA CYS A 38 2.99 -12.45 -20.77
C CYS A 38 2.31 -13.82 -20.73
N LYS A 39 1.56 -14.10 -19.66
CA LYS A 39 0.76 -15.33 -19.54
C LYS A 39 -0.35 -15.46 -20.59
N ASN A 40 -0.80 -14.34 -21.17
CA ASN A 40 -1.87 -14.34 -22.16
C ASN A 40 -1.37 -14.60 -23.60
N CYS A 41 -0.27 -13.96 -24.01
CA CYS A 41 0.24 -14.10 -25.39
C CYS A 41 1.58 -14.84 -25.52
N GLY A 42 2.15 -15.32 -24.41
CA GLY A 42 3.42 -16.06 -24.36
C GLY A 42 4.67 -15.24 -24.64
N ARG A 43 4.54 -13.94 -24.98
CA ARG A 43 5.68 -13.10 -25.32
C ARG A 43 6.48 -12.72 -24.07
N THR A 44 7.78 -13.00 -24.10
CA THR A 44 8.74 -12.45 -23.14
C THR A 44 9.29 -11.15 -23.69
N THR A 45 9.21 -10.09 -22.90
CA THR A 45 9.75 -8.77 -23.23
C THR A 45 10.60 -8.29 -22.07
N ASP A 46 11.71 -7.64 -22.41
CA ASP A 46 12.57 -6.97 -21.45
C ASP A 46 12.08 -5.53 -21.29
N PHE A 47 11.69 -5.16 -20.07
CA PHE A 47 11.15 -3.83 -19.76
C PHE A 47 12.15 -3.06 -18.93
N HIS A 48 12.43 -1.82 -19.32
CA HIS A 48 13.17 -0.92 -18.45
C HIS A 48 12.32 -0.55 -17.22
N VAL A 49 12.95 -0.35 -16.08
CA VAL A 49 12.28 -0.03 -14.81
C VAL A 49 11.41 1.24 -14.89
N ASP A 50 11.73 2.16 -15.81
CA ASP A 50 10.95 3.37 -16.07
C ASP A 50 9.61 3.11 -16.78
N GLU A 51 9.44 1.95 -17.43
CA GLU A 51 8.19 1.53 -18.07
C GLU A 51 7.21 0.90 -17.06
N LEU A 52 7.73 0.49 -15.90
CA LEU A 52 6.93 -0.07 -14.82
C LEU A 52 6.20 1.03 -14.04
N ASN A 53 4.94 0.75 -13.70
CA ASN A 53 4.12 1.59 -12.83
C ASN A 53 3.75 0.81 -11.56
N ALA A 54 3.73 1.47 -10.40
CA ALA A 54 3.23 0.91 -9.16
C ALA A 54 1.72 1.15 -9.01
N LYS A 55 1.02 0.22 -8.37
CA LYS A 55 -0.37 0.39 -7.94
C LYS A 55 -0.53 0.25 -6.43
N GLU A 56 -1.57 0.91 -5.92
CA GLU A 56 -1.97 0.82 -4.51
C GLU A 56 -2.29 -0.62 -4.11
N SER A 57 -1.97 -0.94 -2.86
CA SER A 57 -2.24 -2.25 -2.29
C SER A 57 -3.66 -2.30 -1.70
N HIS A 58 -4.49 -3.20 -2.22
CA HIS A 58 -5.80 -3.47 -1.62
C HIS A 58 -5.68 -4.25 -0.29
N LEU A 59 -4.56 -4.96 -0.08
CA LEU A 59 -4.31 -5.73 1.15
C LEU A 59 -4.27 -4.85 2.40
N ALA A 60 -3.63 -3.69 2.34
CA ALA A 60 -3.61 -2.74 3.46
C ALA A 60 -5.02 -2.24 3.81
N LYS A 61 -5.87 -2.01 2.79
CA LYS A 61 -7.27 -1.60 2.97
C LYS A 61 -8.10 -2.72 3.59
N ILE A 62 -7.91 -3.97 3.17
CA ILE A 62 -8.60 -5.14 3.73
C ILE A 62 -8.21 -5.37 5.19
N GLY A 63 -6.91 -5.34 5.50
CA GLY A 63 -6.43 -5.52 6.88
C GLY A 63 -6.99 -4.47 7.83
N ALA A 64 -7.02 -3.21 7.41
CA ALA A 64 -7.60 -2.16 8.23
C ALA A 64 -9.13 -2.27 8.35
N GLY A 65 -9.83 -2.74 7.31
CA GLY A 65 -11.25 -3.05 7.38
C GLY A 65 -11.55 -4.13 8.42
N LEU A 66 -10.75 -5.20 8.48
CA LEU A 66 -10.90 -6.26 9.48
C LEU A 66 -10.68 -5.73 10.91
N ILE A 67 -9.65 -4.90 11.12
CA ILE A 67 -9.40 -4.25 12.43
C ILE A 67 -10.60 -3.39 12.83
N PHE A 68 -11.20 -2.66 11.89
CA PHE A 68 -12.39 -1.87 12.18
C PHE A 68 -13.60 -2.74 12.53
N PHE A 69 -13.90 -3.76 11.73
CA PHE A 69 -15.05 -4.64 11.92
C PHE A 69 -14.97 -5.52 13.17
N ILE A 70 -13.78 -5.95 13.57
CA ILE A 70 -13.57 -6.81 14.76
C ILE A 70 -13.26 -5.95 15.99
N GLY A 71 -12.42 -4.93 15.83
CA GLY A 71 -11.99 -4.06 16.92
C GLY A 71 -13.11 -3.21 17.49
N THR A 72 -14.06 -2.75 16.66
CA THR A 72 -15.18 -1.93 17.13
C THR A 72 -16.15 -2.72 18.02
N PRO A 73 -16.64 -3.92 17.66
CA PRO A 73 -17.45 -4.75 18.54
C PRO A 73 -16.73 -5.15 19.82
N LEU A 74 -15.45 -5.53 19.74
CA LEU A 74 -14.66 -5.87 20.93
C LEU A 74 -14.55 -4.68 21.88
N MET A 75 -14.19 -3.51 21.37
CA MET A 75 -14.17 -2.27 22.17
C MET A 75 -15.52 -2.02 22.82
N PHE A 76 -16.62 -2.12 22.07
CA PHE A 76 -17.97 -1.91 22.61
C PHE A 76 -18.28 -2.86 23.78
N LEU A 77 -17.95 -4.15 23.67
CA LEU A 77 -18.18 -5.13 24.73
C LEU A 77 -17.37 -4.85 26.01
N PHE A 78 -16.09 -4.47 25.88
CA PHE A 78 -15.23 -4.17 27.04
C PHE A 78 -15.57 -2.83 27.70
N VAL A 79 -16.06 -1.87 26.93
CA VAL A 79 -16.29 -0.49 27.36
C VAL A 79 -17.71 -0.26 27.87
N SER A 80 -18.71 -0.96 27.34
CA SER A 80 -20.12 -0.90 27.79
C SER A 80 -20.32 -1.05 29.32
N PRO A 81 -19.69 -2.01 30.02
CA PRO A 81 -19.83 -2.12 31.48
C PRO A 81 -19.17 -0.96 32.24
N ILE A 82 -18.14 -0.30 31.67
CA ILE A 82 -17.52 0.89 32.27
C ILE A 82 -18.46 2.09 32.17
N PHE A 83 -19.16 2.26 31.04
CA PHE A 83 -20.12 3.36 30.85
C PHE A 83 -21.36 3.22 31.73
N THR A 84 -21.84 2.00 31.94
CA THR A 84 -23.01 1.75 32.79
C THR A 84 -22.69 1.79 34.28
N GLY A 85 -21.45 1.44 34.68
CA GLY A 85 -21.01 1.45 36.07
C GLY A 85 -20.39 2.77 36.57
N SER A 86 -19.87 3.63 35.69
CA SER A 86 -19.16 4.85 36.08
C SER A 86 -20.01 6.13 35.96
N ARG A 87 -20.06 6.95 37.02
CA ARG A 87 -20.64 8.31 37.02
C ARG A 87 -19.64 9.41 36.65
N ASN A 88 -18.40 9.04 36.33
CA ASN A 88 -17.33 9.98 36.12
C ASN A 88 -17.19 10.35 34.62
N HIS A 89 -17.63 11.55 34.27
CA HIS A 89 -17.60 12.08 32.91
C HIS A 89 -16.17 12.12 32.29
N TYR A 90 -15.11 12.18 33.11
CA TYR A 90 -13.73 12.13 32.60
C TYR A 90 -13.37 10.78 31.97
N VAL A 91 -13.89 9.68 32.54
CA VAL A 91 -13.67 8.33 32.01
C VAL A 91 -14.32 8.20 30.63
N ILE A 92 -15.50 8.79 30.47
CA ILE A 92 -16.25 8.82 29.21
C ILE A 92 -15.45 9.51 28.10
N PHE A 93 -14.86 10.67 28.38
CA PHE A 93 -14.07 11.41 27.39
C PHE A 93 -12.79 10.67 27.00
N ILE A 94 -12.08 10.08 27.96
CA ILE A 94 -10.84 9.34 27.69
C ILE A 94 -11.14 8.13 26.80
N VAL A 95 -12.13 7.33 27.17
CA VAL A 95 -12.50 6.12 26.42
C VAL A 95 -13.09 6.46 25.04
N GLY A 96 -13.91 7.51 24.97
CA GLY A 96 -14.43 8.04 23.70
C GLY A 96 -13.32 8.51 22.76
N GLY A 97 -12.27 9.13 23.29
CA GLY A 97 -11.09 9.53 22.51
C GLY A 97 -10.32 8.34 21.91
N PHE A 98 -10.20 7.23 22.64
CA PHE A 98 -9.53 6.02 22.15
C PHE A 98 -10.25 5.37 20.95
N LEU A 99 -11.56 5.60 20.78
CA LEU A 99 -12.29 5.11 19.61
C LEU A 99 -11.83 5.77 18.29
N LEU A 100 -11.14 6.91 18.34
CA LEU A 100 -10.59 7.56 17.14
C LEU A 100 -9.28 6.92 16.67
N VAL A 101 -8.60 6.13 17.50
CA VAL A 101 -7.30 5.53 17.18
C VAL A 101 -7.33 4.68 15.90
N PRO A 102 -8.31 3.78 15.68
CA PRO A 102 -8.39 3.01 14.43
C PRO A 102 -8.56 3.89 13.19
N VAL A 103 -9.32 5.00 13.30
CA VAL A 103 -9.56 5.93 12.19
C VAL A 103 -8.27 6.66 11.80
N VAL A 104 -7.53 7.17 12.80
CA VAL A 104 -6.24 7.84 12.58
C VAL A 104 -5.22 6.86 11.99
N ALA A 105 -5.13 5.65 12.54
CA ALA A 105 -4.24 4.60 12.05
C ALA A 105 -4.54 4.25 10.58
N TYR A 106 -5.82 4.08 10.23
CA TYR A 106 -6.23 3.86 8.84
C TYR A 106 -5.78 4.99 7.91
N GLY A 107 -5.99 6.25 8.33
CA GLY A 107 -5.58 7.42 7.56
C GLY A 107 -4.07 7.45 7.28
N ILE A 108 -3.26 7.11 8.29
CA ILE A 108 -1.80 7.03 8.17
C ILE A 108 -1.39 5.92 7.18
N ILE A 109 -1.92 4.71 7.34
CA ILE A 109 -1.58 3.57 6.47
C ILE A 109 -1.94 3.88 5.02
N LYS A 110 -3.14 4.44 4.79
CA LYS A 110 -3.59 4.83 3.45
C LYS A 110 -2.67 5.88 2.83
N LYS A 111 -2.31 6.92 3.59
CA LYS A 111 -1.42 7.99 3.13
C LYS A 111 -0.02 7.45 2.83
N GLN A 112 0.51 6.56 3.67
CA GLN A 112 1.81 5.92 3.45
C GLN A 112 1.84 5.10 2.16
N ASP A 113 0.81 4.30 1.89
CA ASP A 113 0.73 3.50 0.66
C ASP A 113 0.65 4.41 -0.59
N GLN A 114 -0.16 5.47 -0.52
CA GLN A 114 -0.27 6.46 -1.59
C GLN A 114 1.07 7.15 -1.88
N VAL A 115 1.78 7.59 -0.83
CA VAL A 115 3.08 8.23 -0.99
C VAL A 115 4.08 7.26 -1.63
N ARG A 116 4.11 6.00 -1.20
CA ARG A 116 4.98 4.97 -1.79
C ARG A 116 4.72 4.76 -3.28
N VAL A 117 3.45 4.59 -3.67
CA VAL A 117 3.06 4.42 -5.08
C VAL A 117 3.41 5.65 -5.91
N SER A 118 3.13 6.85 -5.38
CA SER A 118 3.43 8.11 -6.07
C SER A 118 4.94 8.32 -6.26
N SER A 119 5.74 7.97 -5.24
CA SER A 119 7.21 8.07 -5.29
C SER A 119 7.80 7.18 -6.37
N PHE A 120 7.30 5.95 -6.50
CA PHE A 120 7.70 5.04 -7.57
C PHE A 120 7.34 5.59 -8.95
N ASN A 121 6.09 6.04 -9.14
CA ASN A 121 5.61 6.48 -10.45
C ASN A 121 6.25 7.80 -10.93
N ARG A 122 6.48 8.74 -10.01
CA ARG A 122 6.96 10.10 -10.34
C ARG A 122 8.44 10.16 -10.74
N LYS A 123 9.32 9.37 -10.12
CA LYS A 123 10.78 9.49 -10.31
C LYS A 123 11.28 8.53 -11.37
N LYS A 124 11.67 9.00 -12.55
CA LYS A 124 12.36 8.18 -13.57
C LYS A 124 13.87 8.07 -13.27
N LEU A 125 14.49 7.01 -13.78
CA LEU A 125 15.92 6.75 -13.70
C LEU A 125 16.67 7.39 -14.88
N LYS A 126 16.05 7.39 -16.08
CA LYS A 126 16.61 8.05 -17.26
C LYS A 126 16.91 9.53 -16.99
N GLY A 127 18.19 9.90 -17.06
CA GLY A 127 18.71 11.24 -16.77
C GLY A 127 19.70 11.32 -15.60
N ARG A 128 19.80 10.29 -14.73
CA ARG A 128 20.76 10.27 -13.61
C ARG A 128 22.11 9.60 -13.91
N ILE A 129 22.18 8.86 -15.02
CA ILE A 129 23.36 8.08 -15.45
C ILE A 129 24.29 8.83 -16.40
N HIS A 130 23.88 9.98 -16.94
CA HIS A 130 24.74 10.81 -17.79
C HIS A 130 25.56 11.85 -17.01
N ASN A 131 25.46 11.84 -15.68
CA ASN A 131 26.12 12.81 -14.78
C ASN A 131 27.05 12.12 -13.77
N ILE A 132 27.56 10.93 -14.10
CA ILE A 132 28.62 10.24 -13.35
C ILE A 132 29.79 10.01 -14.31
#